data_AF-A0A496WMS5-F1
#
_entry.id   AF-A0A496WMS5-F1
#
_cell.length_a   1.000
_cell.length_b   1.000
_cell.length_c   1.000
_cell.angle_alpha   90.00
_cell.angle_beta   90.00
_cell.angle_gamma   90.00
#
_symmetry.space_group_name_H-M   'P 1'
#
loop_
_entity.id
_entity.type
_entity.pdbx_description
1 polymer ?
#
loop_
_entity_poly.entity_id
_entity_poly.type
_entity_poly.pdbx_seq_one_letter_code
_entity_poly.pdbx_strand_id
1 'polypeptide(L)' 'IKSGIARVFFYIDKSEMILLHGLVKKTQKTPDRDLKLAQKRKKEYEKNG' A
#
# COMPACT_ATOMS: atom_id res chain seq x y z
N ILE A 1 -0.94 -23.00 4.98
CA ILE A 1 -0.73 -21.57 4.65
C ILE A 1 -1.54 -21.29 3.38
N LYS A 2 -2.47 -20.33 3.38
CA LYS A 2 -3.23 -20.01 2.15
C LYS A 2 -2.27 -19.39 1.12
N SER A 3 -2.05 -20.09 0.01
CA SER A 3 -1.29 -19.64 -1.15
C SER A 3 -2.08 -18.54 -1.90
N GLY A 4 -1.65 -17.29 -1.79
CA GLY A 4 -2.24 -16.15 -2.49
C GLY A 4 -1.16 -15.13 -2.89
N ILE A 5 -1.39 -14.41 -3.98
CA ILE A 5 -0.47 -13.35 -4.45
C ILE A 5 -0.63 -12.14 -3.54
N ALA A 6 0.43 -11.72 -2.85
CA ALA A 6 0.44 -10.46 -2.11
C ALA A 6 0.73 -9.27 -3.04
N ARG A 7 0.09 -8.13 -2.79
CA ARG A 7 0.42 -6.84 -3.41
C ARG A 7 0.72 -5.82 -2.31
N VAL A 8 1.75 -5.02 -2.51
CA VAL A 8 2.14 -3.97 -1.56
C VAL A 8 2.05 -2.63 -2.26
N PHE A 9 1.30 -1.71 -1.67
CA PHE A 9 1.37 -0.30 -1.99
C PHE A 9 2.57 0.31 -1.30
N PHE A 10 3.38 1.00 -2.08
CA PHE A 10 4.54 1.73 -1.60
C PHE A 10 4.65 3.05 -2.35
N TYR A 11 5.46 3.95 -1.82
CA TYR A 11 5.96 5.09 -2.57
C TYR A 11 7.45 5.25 -2.30
N ILE A 12 8.13 5.95 -3.20
CA ILE A 12 9.54 6.28 -3.05
C ILE A 12 9.64 7.69 -2.47
N ASP A 13 10.39 7.82 -1.39
CA ASP A 13 10.82 9.10 -0.86
C ASP A 13 12.36 9.12 -0.82
N LYS A 14 12.97 10.06 -1.52
CA LYS A 14 14.43 10.12 -1.74
C LYS A 14 14.97 8.77 -2.24
N SER A 15 15.67 8.03 -1.38
CA SER A 15 16.29 6.73 -1.66
C SER A 15 15.64 5.59 -0.88
N GLU A 16 14.50 5.85 -0.24
CA GLU A 16 13.79 4.88 0.60
C GLU A 16 12.47 4.46 -0.03
N MET A 17 12.19 3.16 0.05
CA MET A 17 10.91 2.59 -0.34
C MET A 17 10.02 2.46 0.90
N ILE A 18 9.00 3.31 0.99
CA ILE A 18 8.08 3.34 2.13
C ILE A 18 6.87 2.46 1.83
N LEU A 19 6.72 1.36 2.58
CA LEU A 19 5.63 0.41 2.42
C LEU A 19 4.39 0.88 3.18
N LEU A 20 3.33 1.20 2.45
CA LEU A 20 2.11 1.81 3.00
C LEU A 20 1.08 0.76 3.41
N HIS A 21 0.86 -0.25 2.57
CA HIS A 21 -0.22 -1.22 2.78
C HIS A 21 -0.01 -2.50 1.97
N GLY A 22 0.04 -3.66 2.64
CA GLY A 22 0.00 -4.97 2.00
C GLY A 22 -1.41 -5.58 1.98
N LEU A 23 -1.77 -6.25 0.89
CA LEU A 23 -3.01 -7.01 0.75
C LEU A 23 -2.81 -8.34 0.02
N VAL A 24 -3.60 -9.35 0.38
CA VAL A 24 -3.70 -10.60 -0.37
C VAL A 24 -4.69 -10.39 -1.51
N LYS A 25 -4.25 -10.60 -2.76
CA LYS A 25 -5.06 -10.45 -3.98
C LYS A 25 -6.27 -11.38 -3.91
N LYS A 26 -7.46 -10.79 -3.78
CA LYS A 26 -8.75 -11.48 -3.92
C LYS A 26 -9.39 -11.26 -5.30
N THR A 27 -9.10 -10.11 -5.92
CA THR A 27 -9.61 -9.71 -7.23
C THR A 27 -8.48 -9.18 -8.11
N GLN A 28 -8.64 -9.22 -9.44
CA GLN A 28 -7.63 -8.69 -10.34
C GLN A 28 -7.49 -7.18 -10.18
N LYS A 29 -8.62 -6.46 -10.18
CA LYS A 29 -8.69 -5.02 -9.93
C LYS A 29 -8.35 -4.73 -8.47
N THR A 30 -7.56 -3.68 -8.26
CA THR A 30 -7.32 -3.07 -6.95
C THR A 30 -8.63 -2.52 -6.38
N PRO A 31 -9.05 -2.92 -5.18
CA PRO A 31 -10.21 -2.33 -4.53
C PRO A 31 -9.95 -0.86 -4.16
N ASP A 32 -10.93 0.01 -4.41
CA ASP A 32 -10.81 1.44 -4.14
C ASP A 32 -10.57 1.75 -2.66
N ARG A 33 -11.07 0.87 -1.77
CA ARG A 33 -10.86 0.99 -0.31
C ARG A 33 -9.38 0.87 0.06
N ASP A 34 -8.68 -0.11 -0.51
CA ASP A 34 -7.26 -0.35 -0.23
C ASP A 34 -6.39 0.77 -0.83
N LEU A 35 -6.78 1.28 -2.01
CA LEU A 35 -6.12 2.42 -2.64
C LEU A 35 -6.27 3.71 -1.80
N LYS A 36 -7.49 4.01 -1.32
CA LYS A 36 -7.75 5.16 -0.44
C LYS A 36 -6.98 5.05 0.87
N LEU A 37 -6.88 3.84 1.44
CA LEU A 37 -6.10 3.59 2.65
C LEU A 37 -4.61 3.88 2.44
N ALA A 38 -4.02 3.41 1.32
CA ALA A 38 -2.63 3.69 0.99
C ALA A 38 -2.38 5.20 0.83
N GLN A 39 -3.26 5.91 0.12
CA GLN A 39 -3.16 7.37 -0.03
C GLN A 39 -3.24 8.12 1.31
N LYS A 40 -4.13 7.69 2.22
CA LYS A 40 -4.23 8.27 3.56
C LYS A 40 -2.93 8.09 4.33
N ARG A 41 -2.36 6.87 4.35
CA ARG A 41 -1.10 6.57 5.05
C ARG A 41 0.09 7.35 4.48
N LYS A 42 0.12 7.55 3.16
CA LYS A 42 1.13 8.41 2.52
C LYS A 42 1.06 9.83 3.09
N LYS A 43 -0.12 10.44 3.10
CA LYS A 43 -0.31 11.81 3.63
C LYS A 43 0.04 11.91 5.12
N GLU A 44 -0.23 10.87 5.90
CA GLU A 44 0.15 10.81 7.32
C GLU A 44 1.67 10.76 7.48
N TYR A 45 2.36 9.96 6.66
CA TYR A 45 3.82 9.90 6.67
C TYR A 45 4.43 11.24 6.26
N GLU A 46 3.99 11.84 5.15
CA GLU A 46 4.51 13.15 4.68
C GLU A 46 4.29 14.30 5.68
N LYS A 47 3.30 14.18 6.58
CA LYS A 47 3.05 15.18 7.64
C LYS A 47 3.91 14.97 8.89
N ASN A 48 4.31 13.74 9.15
CA ASN A 48 5.01 13.35 10.37
C ASN A 48 6.51 13.12 10.16
N GLY A 49 6.98 13.12 8.92
CA GLY A 49 8.37 12.97 8.51
C GLY A 49 9.09 14.31 8.29
#